data_AF-A0A1H9Y691-F1
#
_entry.id   AF-A0A1H9Y691-F1
#
_cell.length_a   1.000
_cell.length_b   1.000
_cell.length_c   1.000
_cell.angle_alpha   90.00
_cell.angle_beta   90.00
_cell.angle_gamma   90.00
#
_symmetry.space_group_name_H-M   'P 1'
#
loop_
_entity.id
_entity.type
_entity.pdbx_description
1 polymer ?
#
loop_
_entity_poly.entity_id
_entity_poly.type
_entity_poly.pdbx_seq_one_letter_code
_entity_poly.pdbx_strand_id
1 'polypeptide(L)'
;MKLRKKGFCIMLGCAILGTICGNGGTVNAFKPASHYALVDRVADELPAKSLIKKAIETYPHVAAWGAVGPDLGYGQIRGIAGYAPWADRYHYYKVGTFAKELMKEALASNDLVNIAFAAGWISHISGDLACHGIFVNPECGVYLDNEKTRDLHGELESKAEPYVWAVLGGYGNSTYTESYLSKAYADKDKIPFDLLNRICEKVYHTSESVNTEKLWADAISVGLSTGVGYTYENASESLQFLNQNGRKKRLEQAFSLAKVQCASLLKQAEKGDYSSFTDRWNLDVGESQSPISSLTVTVKTGTKSGAGTDDDVYFKMETRSGDQKSWLLDKAGYDDFENGDKDEYYLYLNDARFTPDNVKKVWIEKKKVKFSIGEAWYLSSVDINVNGTAMPSKKIEKWLNGNDSISYAVDWSSVENTSDPVIKE
;
A
#
# COMPACT_ATOMS: atom_id res chain seq x y z
N MET A 1 52.59 -10.81 34.44
CA MET A 1 51.88 -9.89 35.35
C MET A 1 51.70 -8.55 34.66
N LYS A 2 50.53 -8.30 34.05
CA LYS A 2 50.06 -6.96 33.61
C LYS A 2 48.54 -7.05 33.47
N LEU A 3 47.84 -6.26 34.27
CA LEU A 3 46.40 -6.27 34.51
C LEU A 3 45.61 -5.80 33.27
N ARG A 4 44.58 -6.56 32.88
CA ARG A 4 43.51 -6.11 31.97
C ARG A 4 42.50 -5.27 32.77
N LYS A 5 42.37 -3.98 32.46
CA LYS A 5 41.20 -3.18 32.87
C LYS A 5 40.11 -3.34 31.82
N LYS A 6 38.95 -3.86 32.25
CA LYS A 6 37.69 -3.85 31.52
C LYS A 6 37.17 -2.41 31.44
N GLY A 7 36.93 -1.91 30.24
CA GLY A 7 36.11 -0.71 30.00
C GLY A 7 34.71 -1.15 29.61
N PHE A 8 33.76 -0.97 30.53
CA PHE A 8 32.33 -1.16 30.30
C PHE A 8 31.83 0.16 29.70
N CYS A 9 31.45 0.16 28.42
CA CYS A 9 30.88 1.35 27.77
C CYS A 9 29.37 1.32 27.98
N ILE A 10 28.90 2.17 28.91
CA ILE A 10 27.49 2.45 29.15
C ILE A 10 27.03 3.36 28.00
N MET A 11 26.26 2.83 27.06
CA MET A 11 25.55 3.63 26.06
C MET A 11 24.29 4.20 26.74
N LEU A 12 24.43 5.40 27.30
CA LEU A 12 23.32 6.22 27.76
C LEU A 12 23.06 7.32 26.73
N GLY A 13 21.83 7.37 26.21
CA GLY A 13 21.18 8.60 25.76
C GLY A 13 21.65 9.24 24.46
N CYS A 14 20.80 9.16 23.42
CA CYS A 14 20.09 10.32 22.88
C CYS A 14 19.29 9.85 21.65
N ALA A 15 17.98 9.70 21.82
CA ALA A 15 17.05 9.72 20.70
C ALA A 15 17.13 11.13 20.09
N ILE A 16 17.90 11.26 19.01
CA ILE A 16 17.92 12.47 18.21
C ILE A 16 16.60 12.44 17.42
N LEU A 17 15.58 13.11 17.98
CA LEU A 17 14.44 13.62 17.22
C LEU A 17 15.00 14.65 16.23
N GLY A 18 15.44 14.15 15.08
CA GLY A 18 15.81 14.96 13.94
C GLY A 18 14.55 15.58 13.36
N THR A 19 14.37 16.88 13.57
CA THR A 19 13.57 17.75 12.72
C THR A 19 14.10 17.64 11.30
N ILE A 20 13.41 16.91 10.42
CA ILE A 20 13.70 16.88 8.99
C ILE A 20 12.52 17.54 8.28
N CYS A 21 12.67 18.84 8.07
CA CYS A 21 12.03 19.51 6.95
C CYS A 21 12.77 19.09 5.68
N GLY A 22 12.08 18.50 4.70
CA GLY A 22 12.60 18.34 3.34
C GLY A 22 12.29 16.99 2.68
N ASN A 23 11.29 17.01 1.81
CA ASN A 23 11.09 16.23 0.58
C ASN A 23 11.57 14.77 0.56
N GLY A 24 10.69 13.89 1.03
CA GLY A 24 10.57 12.51 0.58
C GLY A 24 9.09 12.15 0.70
N GLY A 25 8.33 12.29 -0.40
CA GLY A 25 6.89 12.12 -0.41
C GLY A 25 6.49 10.68 -0.11
N THR A 26 6.20 10.38 1.16
CA THR A 26 5.48 9.18 1.56
C THR A 26 4.05 9.28 1.03
N VAL A 27 3.66 8.32 0.19
CA VAL A 27 2.29 8.14 -0.30
C VAL A 27 1.41 7.88 0.90
N ASN A 28 0.37 8.69 1.11
CA ASN A 28 -0.60 8.41 2.16
C ASN A 28 -1.98 8.71 1.58
N ALA A 29 -2.51 7.73 0.85
CA ALA A 29 -3.90 7.71 0.48
C ALA A 29 -4.78 7.96 1.71
N PHE A 30 -5.74 8.89 1.60
CA PHE A 30 -6.56 9.41 2.70
C PHE A 30 -5.88 9.39 4.07
N LYS A 31 -5.21 10.47 4.45
CA LYS A 31 -4.63 10.59 5.78
C LYS A 31 -5.63 10.26 6.92
N PRO A 32 -5.12 9.89 8.12
CA PRO A 32 -5.89 9.22 9.18
C PRO A 32 -7.27 9.80 9.52
N ALA A 33 -7.50 11.11 9.44
CA ALA A 33 -8.80 11.68 9.73
C ALA A 33 -9.87 11.24 8.71
N SER A 34 -9.50 11.19 7.42
CA SER A 34 -10.42 10.80 6.34
C SER A 34 -10.81 9.33 6.43
N HIS A 35 -9.84 8.45 6.69
CA HIS A 35 -10.07 7.00 6.87
C HIS A 35 -10.93 6.70 8.10
N TYR A 36 -10.70 7.40 9.21
CA TYR A 36 -11.58 7.31 10.39
C TYR A 36 -13.01 7.75 10.07
N ALA A 37 -13.16 8.92 9.45
CA ALA A 37 -14.48 9.45 9.09
C ALA A 37 -15.23 8.50 8.15
N LEU A 38 -14.52 7.84 7.22
CA LEU A 38 -15.11 6.87 6.32
C LEU A 38 -15.64 5.64 7.08
N VAL A 39 -14.83 4.98 7.91
CA VAL A 39 -15.27 3.77 8.62
C VAL A 39 -16.42 4.04 9.60
N ASP A 40 -16.42 5.21 10.25
CA ASP A 40 -17.54 5.65 11.11
C ASP A 40 -18.83 5.79 10.29
N ARG A 41 -18.76 6.44 9.12
CA ARG A 41 -19.93 6.64 8.24
C ARG A 41 -20.37 5.36 7.52
N VAL A 42 -19.48 4.39 7.34
CA VAL A 42 -19.85 3.06 6.81
C VAL A 42 -20.73 2.30 7.79
N ALA A 43 -20.53 2.46 9.10
CA ALA A 43 -21.37 1.80 10.11
C ALA A 43 -22.86 2.19 9.94
N ASP A 44 -23.15 3.42 9.52
CA ASP A 44 -24.51 3.91 9.27
C ASP A 44 -25.23 3.13 8.15
N GLU A 45 -24.49 2.63 7.15
CA GLU A 45 -25.02 1.89 6.00
C GLU A 45 -25.24 0.40 6.28
N LEU A 46 -24.73 -0.11 7.41
CA LEU A 46 -24.87 -1.51 7.78
C LEU A 46 -26.22 -1.78 8.48
N PRO A 47 -26.83 -2.96 8.26
CA PRO A 47 -28.08 -3.33 8.93
C PRO A 47 -27.94 -3.31 10.46
N ALA A 48 -29.02 -2.93 11.17
CA ALA A 48 -29.02 -2.86 12.65
C ALA A 48 -28.66 -4.19 13.36
N LYS A 49 -28.82 -5.34 12.69
CA LYS A 49 -28.48 -6.67 13.23
C LYS A 49 -27.09 -7.16 12.80
N SER A 50 -26.33 -6.35 12.07
CA SER A 50 -24.98 -6.69 11.61
C SER A 50 -24.03 -6.82 12.80
N LEU A 51 -23.33 -7.94 12.87
CA LEU A 51 -22.21 -8.18 13.78
C LEU A 51 -21.06 -7.23 13.47
N ILE A 52 -20.80 -6.95 12.18
CA ILE A 52 -19.79 -5.98 11.76
C ILE A 52 -20.13 -4.58 12.25
N LYS A 53 -21.39 -4.13 12.07
CA LYS A 53 -21.84 -2.83 12.62
C LYS A 53 -21.62 -2.77 14.13
N LYS A 54 -22.07 -3.81 14.84
CA LYS A 54 -21.87 -3.92 16.29
C LYS A 54 -20.40 -3.82 16.67
N ALA A 55 -19.51 -4.46 15.92
CA ALA A 55 -18.07 -4.42 16.18
C ALA A 55 -17.50 -3.00 16.02
N ILE A 56 -17.81 -2.31 14.91
CA ILE A 56 -17.38 -0.93 14.67
C ILE A 56 -17.88 0.01 15.78
N GLU A 57 -19.18 -0.08 16.12
CA GLU A 57 -19.78 0.77 17.17
C GLU A 57 -19.25 0.46 18.57
N THR A 58 -18.88 -0.80 18.85
CA THR A 58 -18.32 -1.20 20.15
C THR A 58 -16.83 -0.83 20.28
N TYR A 59 -16.07 -0.92 19.18
CA TYR A 59 -14.63 -0.68 19.14
C TYR A 59 -14.23 0.32 18.03
N PRO A 60 -14.74 1.57 18.07
CA PRO A 60 -14.50 2.55 17.01
C PRO A 60 -13.02 2.92 16.86
N HIS A 61 -12.26 2.94 17.96
CA HIS A 61 -10.81 3.17 17.92
C HIS A 61 -10.04 2.03 17.25
N VAL A 62 -10.49 0.78 17.42
CA VAL A 62 -9.87 -0.37 16.75
C VAL A 62 -10.23 -0.36 15.26
N ALA A 63 -11.46 0.03 14.91
CA ALA A 63 -11.84 0.26 13.52
C ALA A 63 -11.02 1.38 12.88
N ALA A 64 -10.73 2.46 13.62
CA ALA A 64 -9.80 3.52 13.20
C ALA A 64 -8.42 2.95 12.87
N TRP A 65 -7.83 2.17 13.78
CA TRP A 65 -6.54 1.51 13.54
C TRP A 65 -6.57 0.55 12.36
N GLY A 66 -7.69 -0.14 12.14
CA GLY A 66 -7.91 -0.94 10.94
C GLY A 66 -7.88 -0.09 9.67
N ALA A 67 -8.52 1.09 9.70
CA ALA A 67 -8.63 2.01 8.57
C ALA A 67 -7.32 2.72 8.20
N VAL A 68 -6.30 2.66 9.06
CA VAL A 68 -4.92 3.05 8.73
C VAL A 68 -3.97 1.85 8.74
N GLY A 69 -4.50 0.63 8.83
CA GLY A 69 -3.72 -0.60 8.91
C GLY A 69 -2.74 -0.78 7.74
N PRO A 70 -3.20 -0.60 6.49
CA PRO A 70 -2.31 -0.63 5.32
C PRO A 70 -1.20 0.42 5.36
N ASP A 71 -1.46 1.59 5.97
CA ASP A 71 -0.49 2.69 6.09
C ASP A 71 0.52 2.51 7.21
N LEU A 72 0.29 1.59 8.16
CA LEU A 72 1.23 1.37 9.27
C LEU A 72 2.65 1.11 8.75
N GLY A 73 2.79 0.42 7.62
CA GLY A 73 4.09 0.15 7.00
C GLY A 73 4.90 1.40 6.62
N TYR A 74 4.27 2.57 6.42
CA TYR A 74 4.98 3.82 6.17
C TYR A 74 5.64 4.40 7.44
N GLY A 75 5.19 3.96 8.63
CA GLY A 75 5.81 4.30 9.93
C GLY A 75 7.16 3.64 10.19
N GLN A 76 7.73 2.93 9.21
CA GLN A 76 9.02 2.30 9.31
C GLN A 76 10.12 3.33 9.60
N ILE A 77 10.89 3.12 10.68
CA ILE A 77 12.00 3.98 11.12
C ILE A 77 13.14 4.08 10.08
N ARG A 78 13.09 3.29 9.00
CA ARG A 78 13.98 3.40 7.83
C ARG A 78 13.43 4.31 6.70
N GLY A 79 12.25 4.90 6.85
CA GLY A 79 11.55 5.71 5.84
C GLY A 79 12.21 7.04 5.46
N ILE A 80 13.48 7.26 5.81
CA ILE A 80 14.26 8.43 5.38
C ILE A 80 14.54 8.38 3.85
N ALA A 81 14.21 7.27 3.18
CA ALA A 81 14.59 7.02 1.80
C ALA A 81 13.44 6.67 0.83
N GLY A 82 12.20 6.45 1.32
CA GLY A 82 11.02 6.19 0.47
C GLY A 82 10.63 4.71 0.26
N TYR A 83 11.40 3.75 0.77
CA TYR A 83 11.07 2.33 0.72
C TYR A 83 10.23 1.88 1.94
N ALA A 84 9.04 1.32 1.68
CA ALA A 84 8.09 0.87 2.71
C ALA A 84 7.41 -0.46 2.30
N PRO A 85 8.15 -1.58 2.24
CA PRO A 85 7.70 -2.82 1.59
C PRO A 85 6.38 -3.38 2.11
N TRP A 86 6.08 -3.19 3.38
CA TRP A 86 4.83 -3.65 3.97
C TRP A 86 3.65 -2.80 3.55
N ALA A 87 3.79 -1.47 3.57
CA ALA A 87 2.76 -0.59 3.05
C ALA A 87 2.55 -0.85 1.54
N ASP A 88 3.64 -0.95 0.77
CA ASP A 88 3.55 -1.24 -0.66
C ASP A 88 2.82 -2.57 -0.95
N ARG A 89 3.10 -3.63 -0.20
CA ARG A 89 2.37 -4.90 -0.33
C ARG A 89 0.88 -4.73 -0.08
N TYR A 90 0.52 -4.03 0.99
CA TYR A 90 -0.88 -3.80 1.34
C TYR A 90 -1.63 -2.94 0.31
N HIS A 91 -0.92 -2.12 -0.49
CA HIS A 91 -1.50 -1.26 -1.52
C HIS A 91 -1.48 -1.86 -2.94
N TYR A 92 -0.54 -2.76 -3.24
CA TYR A 92 -0.29 -3.18 -4.63
C TYR A 92 -0.31 -4.69 -4.87
N TYR A 93 -0.09 -5.51 -3.83
CA TYR A 93 0.11 -6.95 -4.00
C TYR A 93 -0.87 -7.79 -3.20
N LYS A 94 -1.70 -8.55 -3.93
CA LYS A 94 -2.75 -9.42 -3.36
C LYS A 94 -3.69 -8.70 -2.38
N VAL A 95 -4.01 -7.44 -2.68
CA VAL A 95 -4.82 -6.56 -1.82
C VAL A 95 -6.17 -7.20 -1.48
N GLY A 96 -6.88 -7.72 -2.48
CA GLY A 96 -8.19 -8.35 -2.29
C GLY A 96 -8.13 -9.67 -1.54
N THR A 97 -7.15 -10.52 -1.85
CA THR A 97 -6.91 -11.78 -1.15
C THR A 97 -6.57 -11.53 0.32
N PHE A 98 -5.73 -10.54 0.62
CA PHE A 98 -5.43 -10.15 2.00
C PHE A 98 -6.68 -9.72 2.77
N ALA A 99 -7.42 -8.75 2.23
CA ALA A 99 -8.63 -8.22 2.85
C ALA A 99 -9.70 -9.30 3.07
N LYS A 100 -9.87 -10.19 2.09
CA LYS A 100 -10.75 -11.35 2.17
C LYS A 100 -10.36 -12.27 3.32
N GLU A 101 -9.10 -12.69 3.39
CA GLU A 101 -8.67 -13.64 4.41
C GLU A 101 -8.69 -13.01 5.81
N LEU A 102 -8.36 -11.71 5.94
CA LEU A 102 -8.48 -10.95 7.18
C LEU A 102 -9.93 -10.92 7.69
N MET A 103 -10.87 -10.50 6.83
CA MET A 103 -12.29 -10.41 7.23
C MET A 103 -12.90 -11.78 7.52
N LYS A 104 -12.54 -12.79 6.72
CA LYS A 104 -13.00 -14.17 6.90
C LYS A 104 -12.55 -14.75 8.23
N GLU A 105 -11.27 -14.58 8.58
CA GLU A 105 -10.74 -15.07 9.86
C GLU A 105 -11.32 -14.27 11.05
N ALA A 106 -11.48 -12.96 10.92
CA ALA A 106 -12.11 -12.12 11.94
C ALA A 106 -13.57 -12.51 12.23
N LEU A 107 -14.38 -12.73 11.19
CA LEU A 107 -15.77 -13.21 11.37
C LEU A 107 -15.81 -14.61 11.97
N ALA A 108 -14.91 -15.50 11.54
CA ALA A 108 -14.82 -16.85 12.08
C ALA A 108 -14.40 -16.88 13.57
N SER A 109 -13.66 -15.88 14.04
CA SER A 109 -13.25 -15.80 15.45
C SER A 109 -14.37 -15.31 16.36
N ASN A 110 -15.43 -14.69 15.82
CA ASN A 110 -16.52 -14.05 16.58
C ASN A 110 -16.01 -13.04 17.63
N ASP A 111 -14.82 -12.48 17.41
CA ASP A 111 -14.19 -11.47 18.26
C ASP A 111 -14.45 -10.09 17.66
N LEU A 112 -15.20 -9.27 18.38
CA LEU A 112 -15.57 -7.93 17.92
C LEU A 112 -14.35 -7.01 17.72
N VAL A 113 -13.23 -7.24 18.41
CA VAL A 113 -11.99 -6.47 18.19
C VAL A 113 -11.40 -6.79 16.82
N ASN A 114 -11.28 -8.09 16.49
CA ASN A 114 -10.80 -8.53 15.18
C ASN A 114 -11.72 -8.07 14.05
N ILE A 115 -13.04 -8.15 14.25
CA ILE A 115 -14.03 -7.75 13.27
C ILE A 115 -13.98 -6.24 13.03
N ALA A 116 -13.85 -5.42 14.09
CA ALA A 116 -13.72 -3.97 13.96
C ALA A 116 -12.46 -3.59 13.18
N PHE A 117 -11.31 -4.20 13.51
CA PHE A 117 -10.05 -3.96 12.80
C PHE A 117 -10.16 -4.36 11.32
N ALA A 118 -10.69 -5.54 11.01
CA ALA A 118 -10.86 -6.00 9.63
C ALA A 118 -11.82 -5.11 8.82
N ALA A 119 -12.89 -4.60 9.46
CA ALA A 119 -13.80 -3.66 8.81
C ALA A 119 -13.14 -2.31 8.50
N GLY A 120 -12.30 -1.82 9.42
CA GLY A 120 -11.43 -0.68 9.17
C GLY A 120 -10.52 -0.90 7.96
N TRP A 121 -9.85 -2.05 7.89
CA TRP A 121 -8.96 -2.38 6.76
C TRP A 121 -9.68 -2.36 5.41
N ILE A 122 -10.91 -2.87 5.35
CA ILE A 122 -11.73 -2.83 4.13
C ILE A 122 -12.17 -1.40 3.80
N SER A 123 -12.48 -0.59 4.82
CA SER A 123 -12.76 0.84 4.66
C SER A 123 -11.60 1.55 3.98
N HIS A 124 -10.36 1.30 4.43
CA HIS A 124 -9.17 1.87 3.82
C HIS A 124 -9.11 1.59 2.31
N ILE A 125 -9.18 0.30 1.93
CA ILE A 125 -9.13 -0.14 0.53
C ILE A 125 -10.18 0.57 -0.33
N SER A 126 -11.42 0.63 0.14
CA SER A 126 -12.50 1.31 -0.59
C SER A 126 -12.29 2.83 -0.67
N GLY A 127 -11.72 3.42 0.39
CA GLY A 127 -11.38 4.82 0.48
C GLY A 127 -10.37 5.19 -0.59
N ASP A 128 -9.27 4.45 -0.64
CA ASP A 128 -8.17 4.69 -1.58
C ASP A 128 -8.57 4.49 -3.02
N LEU A 129 -9.23 3.36 -3.34
CA LEU A 129 -9.68 3.09 -4.71
C LEU A 129 -10.54 4.22 -5.25
N ALA A 130 -11.47 4.74 -4.44
CA ALA A 130 -12.33 5.85 -4.84
C ALA A 130 -11.57 7.19 -4.84
N CYS A 131 -10.74 7.45 -3.82
CA CYS A 131 -9.95 8.67 -3.69
C CYS A 131 -9.01 8.84 -4.88
N HIS A 132 -8.20 7.82 -5.19
CA HIS A 132 -7.28 7.90 -6.32
C HIS A 132 -8.01 7.94 -7.64
N GLY A 133 -8.93 7.00 -7.88
CA GLY A 133 -9.64 6.91 -9.16
C GLY A 133 -10.46 8.16 -9.51
N ILE A 134 -11.09 8.80 -8.53
CA ILE A 134 -12.03 9.90 -8.76
C ILE A 134 -11.45 11.25 -8.37
N PHE A 135 -10.72 11.36 -7.27
CA PHE A 135 -10.28 12.66 -6.73
C PHE A 135 -8.86 13.04 -7.17
N VAL A 136 -7.88 12.14 -6.99
CA VAL A 136 -6.44 12.42 -7.17
C VAL A 136 -5.97 12.26 -8.63
N ASN A 137 -6.18 11.09 -9.24
CA ASN A 137 -5.65 10.75 -10.55
C ASN A 137 -6.05 11.70 -11.69
N PRO A 138 -7.25 12.36 -11.68
CA PRO A 138 -7.58 13.34 -12.71
C PRO A 138 -6.64 14.55 -12.79
N GLU A 139 -5.88 14.87 -11.74
CA GLU A 139 -4.88 15.94 -11.75
C GLU A 139 -3.44 15.43 -11.66
N CYS A 140 -3.22 14.28 -11.01
CA CYS A 140 -1.88 13.76 -10.76
C CYS A 140 -1.46 12.63 -11.70
N GLY A 141 -2.40 11.92 -12.33
CA GLY A 141 -2.13 10.57 -12.83
C GLY A 141 -1.85 9.58 -11.69
N VAL A 142 -1.56 8.33 -12.04
CA VAL A 142 -1.26 7.26 -11.07
C VAL A 142 0.14 7.45 -10.48
N TYR A 143 0.25 7.41 -9.15
CA TYR A 143 1.48 7.73 -8.40
C TYR A 143 2.71 6.92 -8.85
N LEU A 144 2.54 5.62 -9.11
CA LEU A 144 3.60 4.72 -9.59
C LEU A 144 4.23 5.15 -10.92
N ASP A 145 3.57 5.97 -11.73
CA ASP A 145 4.01 6.36 -13.08
C ASP A 145 4.21 7.88 -13.24
N ASN A 146 3.92 8.67 -12.20
CA ASN A 146 3.86 10.14 -12.30
C ASN A 146 4.63 10.84 -11.17
N GLU A 147 5.96 10.77 -11.20
CA GLU A 147 6.81 11.40 -10.17
C GLU A 147 6.64 12.91 -10.07
N LYS A 148 6.41 13.59 -11.20
CA LYS A 148 6.34 15.06 -11.29
C LYS A 148 5.15 15.68 -10.57
N THR A 149 4.13 14.88 -10.26
CA THR A 149 2.87 15.32 -9.64
C THR A 149 2.70 14.79 -8.22
N ARG A 150 3.70 14.08 -7.67
CA ARG A 150 3.66 13.53 -6.30
C ARG A 150 3.47 14.61 -5.23
N ASP A 151 4.02 15.80 -5.43
CA ASP A 151 3.81 16.92 -4.50
C ASP A 151 2.33 17.37 -4.50
N LEU A 152 1.72 17.48 -5.68
CA LEU A 152 0.29 17.83 -5.82
C LEU A 152 -0.61 16.71 -5.28
N HIS A 153 -0.22 15.45 -5.46
CA HIS A 153 -0.90 14.29 -4.87
C HIS A 153 -0.98 14.43 -3.35
N GLY A 154 0.16 14.64 -2.68
CA GLY A 154 0.19 14.83 -1.24
C GLY A 154 -0.57 16.07 -0.78
N GLU A 155 -0.57 17.15 -1.58
CA GLU A 155 -1.38 18.34 -1.31
C GLU A 155 -2.89 18.04 -1.40
N LEU A 156 -3.35 17.34 -2.44
CA LEU A 156 -4.75 16.96 -2.61
C LEU A 156 -5.25 16.15 -1.40
N GLU A 157 -4.50 15.13 -0.98
CA GLU A 157 -4.83 14.31 0.18
C GLU A 157 -4.86 15.13 1.47
N SER A 158 -3.84 15.97 1.69
CA SER A 158 -3.76 16.80 2.89
C SER A 158 -4.86 17.85 2.96
N LYS A 159 -5.27 18.41 1.82
CA LYS A 159 -6.37 19.39 1.74
C LYS A 159 -7.74 18.71 1.77
N ALA A 160 -7.85 17.41 1.53
CA ALA A 160 -9.11 16.68 1.69
C ALA A 160 -9.48 16.48 3.16
N GLU A 161 -8.52 16.16 4.04
CA GLU A 161 -8.77 15.78 5.44
C GLU A 161 -9.66 16.74 6.24
N PRO A 162 -9.38 18.06 6.31
CA PRO A 162 -10.19 18.96 7.13
C PRO A 162 -11.65 18.99 6.67
N TYR A 163 -11.86 18.94 5.36
CA TYR A 163 -13.20 18.93 4.75
C TYR A 163 -13.92 17.60 4.98
N VAL A 164 -13.23 16.48 4.73
CA VAL A 164 -13.79 15.14 4.98
C VAL A 164 -14.17 15.01 6.45
N TRP A 165 -13.27 15.33 7.38
CA TRP A 165 -13.53 15.25 8.81
C TRP A 165 -14.70 16.15 9.25
N ALA A 166 -14.61 17.45 8.96
CA ALA A 166 -15.55 18.42 9.49
C ALA A 166 -16.94 18.31 8.84
N VAL A 167 -17.00 18.05 7.53
CA VAL A 167 -18.22 18.15 6.73
C VAL A 167 -18.78 16.78 6.39
N LEU A 168 -18.01 15.89 5.76
CA LEU A 168 -18.51 14.58 5.31
C LEU A 168 -18.64 13.58 6.47
N GLY A 169 -17.71 13.64 7.42
CA GLY A 169 -17.68 12.89 8.66
C GLY A 169 -18.56 13.50 9.76
N GLY A 170 -18.92 14.78 9.65
CA GLY A 170 -19.87 15.45 10.55
C GLY A 170 -19.33 15.81 11.94
N TYR A 171 -18.00 15.79 12.15
CA TYR A 171 -17.40 16.09 13.45
C TYR A 171 -17.26 17.60 13.74
N GLY A 172 -17.49 18.45 12.73
CA GLY A 172 -17.35 19.89 12.84
C GLY A 172 -15.90 20.37 12.82
N ASN A 173 -15.70 21.61 12.37
CA ASN A 173 -14.36 22.16 12.12
C ASN A 173 -13.50 22.30 13.40
N SER A 174 -14.12 22.56 14.54
CA SER A 174 -13.40 22.75 15.81
C SER A 174 -12.76 21.47 16.37
N THR A 175 -13.07 20.31 15.81
CA THR A 175 -12.56 19.01 16.26
C THR A 175 -11.44 18.47 15.37
N TYR A 176 -11.12 19.11 14.25
CA TYR A 176 -9.96 18.75 13.44
C TYR A 176 -8.67 19.32 14.06
N THR A 177 -8.22 18.70 15.15
CA THR A 177 -7.05 19.13 15.93
C THR A 177 -6.31 17.91 16.48
N GLU A 178 -5.03 18.08 16.85
CA GLU A 178 -4.21 17.05 17.48
C GLU A 178 -4.91 16.36 18.66
N SER A 179 -5.60 17.13 19.51
CA SER A 179 -6.23 16.62 20.75
C SER A 179 -7.40 15.68 20.49
N TYR A 180 -8.13 15.90 19.40
CA TYR A 180 -9.29 15.08 19.02
C TYR A 180 -8.86 13.91 18.15
N LEU A 181 -7.99 14.14 17.17
CA LEU A 181 -7.55 13.08 16.26
C LEU A 181 -6.69 12.03 16.98
N SER A 182 -5.80 12.43 17.88
CA SER A 182 -5.06 11.47 18.71
C SER A 182 -5.98 10.57 19.56
N LYS A 183 -7.14 11.09 20.01
CA LYS A 183 -8.15 10.30 20.72
C LYS A 183 -8.95 9.38 19.82
N ALA A 184 -9.17 9.74 18.55
CA ALA A 184 -9.78 8.84 17.58
C ALA A 184 -8.96 7.56 17.39
N TYR A 185 -7.63 7.67 17.52
CA TYR A 185 -6.64 6.59 17.47
C TYR A 185 -6.18 6.12 18.86
N ALA A 186 -7.08 6.12 19.85
CA ALA A 186 -6.82 5.49 21.15
C ALA A 186 -6.72 3.95 21.05
N ASP A 187 -6.55 3.26 22.18
CA ASP A 187 -6.60 1.79 22.25
C ASP A 187 -5.60 1.03 21.33
N LYS A 188 -4.44 1.63 21.02
CA LYS A 188 -3.39 1.00 20.19
C LYS A 188 -2.95 -0.39 20.68
N ASP A 189 -3.03 -0.65 21.98
CA ASP A 189 -2.67 -1.95 22.57
C ASP A 189 -3.68 -3.07 22.22
N LYS A 190 -4.84 -2.72 21.66
CA LYS A 190 -5.86 -3.66 21.19
C LYS A 190 -5.75 -3.99 19.70
N ILE A 191 -4.78 -3.42 18.98
CA ILE A 191 -4.55 -3.77 17.57
C ILE A 191 -4.21 -5.27 17.49
N PRO A 192 -4.94 -6.08 16.70
CA PRO A 192 -4.75 -7.52 16.66
C PRO A 192 -3.58 -7.91 15.74
N PHE A 193 -2.35 -7.49 16.07
CA PHE A 193 -1.14 -7.79 15.27
C PHE A 193 -0.92 -9.29 15.06
N ASP A 194 -1.30 -10.14 16.03
CA ASP A 194 -1.22 -11.59 15.86
C ASP A 194 -2.13 -12.09 14.71
N LEU A 195 -3.31 -11.49 14.53
CA LEU A 195 -4.18 -11.79 13.38
C LEU A 195 -3.51 -11.27 12.11
N LEU A 196 -3.03 -10.03 12.10
CA LEU A 196 -2.37 -9.43 10.95
C LEU A 196 -1.20 -10.30 10.46
N ASN A 197 -0.30 -10.71 11.35
CA ASN A 197 0.85 -11.56 11.03
C ASN A 197 0.43 -12.92 10.48
N ARG A 198 -0.61 -13.56 11.02
CA ARG A 198 -1.13 -14.83 10.48
C ARG A 198 -1.62 -14.68 9.05
N ILE A 199 -2.33 -13.59 8.74
CA ILE A 199 -2.79 -13.31 7.37
C ILE A 199 -1.61 -12.99 6.46
N CYS A 200 -0.61 -12.22 6.91
CA CYS A 200 0.62 -11.97 6.17
C CYS A 200 1.35 -13.27 5.82
N GLU A 201 1.57 -14.17 6.79
CA GLU A 201 2.18 -15.48 6.54
C GLU A 201 1.36 -16.32 5.54
N LYS A 202 0.03 -16.26 5.63
CA LYS A 202 -0.86 -16.99 4.73
C LYS A 202 -0.80 -16.48 3.29
N VAL A 203 -0.73 -15.17 3.09
CA VAL A 203 -0.87 -14.53 1.77
C VAL A 203 0.49 -14.27 1.10
N TYR A 204 1.46 -13.82 1.88
CA TYR A 204 2.78 -13.37 1.46
C TYR A 204 3.91 -14.35 1.83
N HIS A 205 3.63 -15.35 2.67
CA HIS A 205 4.63 -16.32 3.17
C HIS A 205 5.76 -15.67 3.98
N THR A 206 5.44 -14.54 4.61
CA THR A 206 6.25 -13.83 5.58
C THR A 206 5.35 -12.87 6.35
N SER A 207 5.69 -12.55 7.60
CA SER A 207 5.19 -11.39 8.34
C SER A 207 6.32 -10.54 8.89
N GLU A 208 6.00 -9.31 9.28
CA GLU A 208 6.84 -8.52 10.18
C GLU A 208 6.70 -9.05 11.62
N SER A 209 7.57 -8.59 12.53
CA SER A 209 7.39 -8.81 13.96
C SER A 209 6.43 -7.81 14.59
N VAL A 210 5.60 -8.29 15.52
CA VAL A 210 4.71 -7.46 16.34
C VAL A 210 5.42 -6.27 17.01
N ASN A 211 6.70 -6.43 17.37
CA ASN A 211 7.48 -5.33 17.97
C ASN A 211 7.69 -4.17 16.98
N THR A 212 8.06 -4.49 15.74
CA THR A 212 8.24 -3.48 14.69
C THR A 212 6.90 -2.82 14.36
N GLU A 213 5.81 -3.58 14.27
CA GLU A 213 4.48 -3.05 13.96
C GLU A 213 3.95 -2.13 15.07
N LYS A 214 4.23 -2.44 16.33
CA LYS A 214 3.94 -1.55 17.46
C LYS A 214 4.71 -0.22 17.35
N LEU A 215 5.97 -0.25 16.91
CA LEU A 215 6.73 0.98 16.67
C LEU A 215 6.11 1.83 15.55
N TRP A 216 5.51 1.21 14.53
CA TRP A 216 4.79 1.94 13.48
C TRP A 216 3.54 2.63 14.03
N ALA A 217 2.72 1.92 14.81
CA ALA A 217 1.56 2.51 15.47
C ALA A 217 1.95 3.63 16.45
N ASP A 218 3.09 3.48 17.14
CA ASP A 218 3.66 4.52 18.00
C ASP A 218 4.05 5.77 17.19
N ALA A 219 4.67 5.61 16.02
CA ALA A 219 5.03 6.71 15.15
C ALA A 219 3.81 7.53 14.71
N ILE A 220 2.73 6.87 14.27
CA ILE A 220 1.46 7.54 13.92
C ILE A 220 0.86 8.23 15.16
N SER A 221 0.83 7.55 16.31
CA SER A 221 0.29 8.12 17.56
C SER A 221 1.03 9.39 17.98
N VAL A 222 2.37 9.40 17.86
CA VAL A 222 3.20 10.57 18.16
C VAL A 222 2.93 11.69 17.16
N GLY A 223 2.90 11.39 15.86
CA GLY A 223 2.62 12.41 14.84
C GLY A 223 1.26 13.07 15.05
N LEU A 224 0.20 12.28 15.30
CA LEU A 224 -1.15 12.80 15.55
C LEU A 224 -1.27 13.61 16.85
N SER A 225 -0.47 13.30 17.87
CA SER A 225 -0.53 14.00 19.17
C SER A 225 0.37 15.23 19.26
N THR A 226 1.35 15.36 18.38
CA THR A 226 2.33 16.45 18.35
C THR A 226 2.19 17.38 17.15
N GLY A 227 1.41 16.99 16.14
CA GLY A 227 1.34 17.65 14.84
C GLY A 227 2.58 17.42 13.96
N VAL A 228 3.57 16.62 14.39
CA VAL A 228 4.73 16.31 13.53
C VAL A 228 4.26 15.47 12.34
N GLY A 229 4.43 16.02 11.14
CA GLY A 229 3.96 15.39 9.89
C GLY A 229 2.48 15.67 9.55
N TYR A 230 1.75 16.40 10.40
CA TYR A 230 0.34 16.70 10.22
C TYR A 230 0.08 18.21 10.28
N THR A 231 -0.61 18.73 9.27
CA THR A 231 -1.04 20.14 9.26
C THR A 231 -2.54 20.20 9.56
N TYR A 232 -2.89 20.78 10.71
CA TYR A 232 -4.29 20.97 11.12
C TYR A 232 -4.83 22.31 10.62
N GLU A 233 -5.05 22.40 9.30
CA GLU A 233 -5.66 23.57 8.69
C GLU A 233 -7.18 23.61 8.90
N ASN A 234 -7.77 24.79 8.74
CA ASN A 234 -9.22 24.95 8.84
C ASN A 234 -9.93 24.42 7.58
N ALA A 235 -11.10 23.79 7.74
CA ALA A 235 -11.94 23.34 6.64
C ALA A 235 -12.29 24.46 5.63
N SER A 236 -12.30 25.72 6.07
CA SER A 236 -12.53 26.87 5.19
C SER A 236 -11.37 27.12 4.23
N GLU A 237 -10.13 26.89 4.66
CA GLU A 237 -8.92 27.02 3.82
C GLU A 237 -8.82 25.84 2.85
N SER A 238 -9.05 24.62 3.37
CA SER A 238 -9.24 23.42 2.55
C SER A 238 -10.31 23.64 1.47
N LEU A 239 -11.45 24.24 1.82
CA LEU A 239 -12.53 24.49 0.86
C LEU A 239 -12.13 25.47 -0.25
N GLN A 240 -11.29 26.47 0.02
CA GLN A 240 -10.78 27.35 -1.04
C GLN A 240 -9.97 26.58 -2.08
N PHE A 241 -9.12 25.66 -1.62
CA PHE A 241 -8.34 24.78 -2.49
C PHE A 241 -9.24 23.77 -3.23
N LEU A 242 -10.22 23.18 -2.55
CA LEU A 242 -11.16 22.21 -3.12
C LEU A 242 -12.17 22.84 -4.09
N ASN A 243 -12.46 24.13 -3.98
CA ASN A 243 -13.32 24.83 -4.94
C ASN A 243 -12.67 25.06 -6.31
N GLN A 244 -11.38 24.74 -6.45
CA GLN A 244 -10.65 24.80 -7.71
C GLN A 244 -10.77 23.49 -8.46
N ASN A 245 -10.71 23.56 -9.80
CA ASN A 245 -10.63 22.40 -10.70
C ASN A 245 -11.71 21.33 -10.50
N GLY A 246 -12.85 21.63 -9.85
CA GLY A 246 -13.89 20.64 -9.53
C GLY A 246 -13.53 19.63 -8.44
N ARG A 247 -12.43 19.85 -7.70
CA ARG A 247 -11.89 18.97 -6.66
C ARG A 247 -12.92 18.59 -5.61
N LYS A 248 -13.67 19.56 -5.09
CA LYS A 248 -14.71 19.35 -4.07
C LYS A 248 -15.75 18.32 -4.52
N LYS A 249 -16.27 18.47 -5.75
CA LYS A 249 -17.25 17.55 -6.31
C LYS A 249 -16.69 16.15 -6.42
N ARG A 250 -15.44 16.02 -6.91
CA ARG A 250 -14.77 14.71 -7.03
C ARG A 250 -14.52 14.08 -5.66
N LEU A 251 -14.13 14.86 -4.67
CA LEU A 251 -13.93 14.39 -3.29
C LEU A 251 -15.25 13.90 -2.65
N GLU A 252 -16.33 14.68 -2.78
CA GLU A 252 -17.67 14.28 -2.31
C GLU A 252 -18.14 12.98 -2.99
N GLN A 253 -17.90 12.85 -4.31
CA GLN A 253 -18.21 11.64 -5.08
C GLN A 253 -17.36 10.44 -4.65
N ALA A 254 -16.05 10.63 -4.47
CA ALA A 254 -15.13 9.59 -4.02
C ALA A 254 -15.53 9.06 -2.64
N PHE A 255 -15.79 9.95 -1.68
CA PHE A 255 -16.21 9.56 -0.33
C PHE A 255 -17.55 8.81 -0.33
N SER A 256 -18.52 9.29 -1.12
CA SER A 256 -19.81 8.62 -1.25
C SER A 256 -19.67 7.22 -1.86
N LEU A 257 -18.86 7.07 -2.91
CA LEU A 257 -18.62 5.77 -3.55
C LEU A 257 -17.90 4.81 -2.60
N ALA A 258 -16.82 5.26 -1.95
CA ALA A 258 -16.06 4.48 -0.98
C ALA A 258 -16.99 3.92 0.11
N LYS A 259 -17.85 4.77 0.68
CA LYS A 259 -18.80 4.37 1.73
C LYS A 259 -19.74 3.26 1.26
N VAL A 260 -20.35 3.42 0.07
CA VAL A 260 -21.28 2.43 -0.49
C VAL A 260 -20.57 1.13 -0.83
N GLN A 261 -19.39 1.19 -1.45
CA GLN A 261 -18.59 0.02 -1.82
C GLN A 261 -18.13 -0.76 -0.58
N CYS A 262 -17.61 -0.06 0.44
CA CYS A 262 -17.23 -0.65 1.72
C CYS A 262 -18.41 -1.37 2.36
N ALA A 263 -19.55 -0.68 2.50
CA ALA A 263 -20.75 -1.27 3.09
C ALA A 263 -21.22 -2.50 2.31
N SER A 264 -21.14 -2.48 0.96
CA SER A 264 -21.44 -3.66 0.14
C SER A 264 -20.50 -4.82 0.43
N LEU A 265 -19.18 -4.60 0.41
CA LEU A 265 -18.17 -5.63 0.69
C LEU A 265 -18.38 -6.25 2.08
N LEU A 266 -18.63 -5.43 3.10
CA LEU A 266 -18.89 -5.89 4.47
C LEU A 266 -20.21 -6.69 4.56
N LYS A 267 -21.30 -6.21 3.94
CA LYS A 267 -22.59 -6.94 3.88
C LYS A 267 -22.45 -8.29 3.18
N GLN A 268 -21.64 -8.39 2.13
CA GLN A 268 -21.36 -9.64 1.43
C GLN A 268 -20.53 -10.59 2.30
N ALA A 269 -19.43 -10.10 2.88
CA ALA A 269 -18.54 -10.89 3.73
C ALA A 269 -19.28 -11.47 4.96
N GLU A 270 -20.16 -10.70 5.59
CA GLU A 270 -21.00 -11.15 6.70
C GLU A 270 -21.96 -12.28 6.32
N LYS A 271 -22.35 -12.37 5.04
CA LYS A 271 -23.14 -13.48 4.47
C LYS A 271 -22.27 -14.64 3.98
N GLY A 272 -20.94 -14.54 4.12
CA GLY A 272 -19.98 -15.52 3.61
C GLY A 272 -19.67 -15.40 2.12
N ASP A 273 -20.09 -14.32 1.46
CA ASP A 273 -19.77 -14.04 0.06
C ASP A 273 -18.54 -13.13 -0.02
N TYR A 274 -17.51 -13.60 -0.71
CA TYR A 274 -16.25 -12.87 -0.91
C TYR A 274 -15.93 -12.70 -2.41
N SER A 275 -16.92 -12.89 -3.28
CA SER A 275 -16.73 -12.89 -4.75
C SER A 275 -16.35 -11.51 -5.31
N SER A 276 -16.67 -10.43 -4.61
CA SER A 276 -16.26 -9.07 -4.97
C SER A 276 -14.83 -8.69 -4.54
N PHE A 277 -14.16 -9.50 -3.71
CA PHE A 277 -12.77 -9.25 -3.34
C PHE A 277 -11.83 -9.69 -4.47
N THR A 278 -10.96 -8.80 -4.94
CA THR A 278 -10.12 -9.06 -6.11
C THR A 278 -8.70 -8.54 -5.96
N ASP A 279 -7.74 -9.31 -6.47
CA ASP A 279 -6.32 -8.91 -6.56
C ASP A 279 -6.02 -8.06 -7.79
N ARG A 280 -7.07 -7.63 -8.50
CA ARG A 280 -6.98 -6.55 -9.48
C ARG A 280 -6.79 -5.18 -8.82
N TRP A 281 -7.15 -5.04 -7.54
CA TRP A 281 -7.04 -3.79 -6.81
C TRP A 281 -5.59 -3.35 -6.71
N ASN A 282 -5.34 -2.16 -7.21
CA ASN A 282 -4.15 -1.35 -7.00
C ASN A 282 -4.67 -0.02 -6.45
N LEU A 283 -4.33 0.28 -5.20
CA LEU A 283 -4.98 1.36 -4.46
C LEU A 283 -4.73 2.75 -5.10
N ASP A 284 -3.60 2.95 -5.79
CA ASP A 284 -3.30 4.19 -6.52
C ASP A 284 -4.06 4.35 -7.85
N VAL A 285 -4.68 3.30 -8.38
CA VAL A 285 -5.32 3.32 -9.71
C VAL A 285 -6.80 3.61 -9.60
N GLY A 286 -7.45 3.05 -8.58
CA GLY A 286 -8.91 2.95 -8.52
C GLY A 286 -9.45 1.88 -9.48
N GLU A 287 -10.60 2.14 -10.10
CA GLU A 287 -11.17 1.24 -11.11
C GLU A 287 -10.30 1.22 -12.38
N SER A 288 -9.73 0.06 -12.71
CA SER A 288 -8.81 -0.06 -13.84
C SER A 288 -9.50 -0.60 -15.09
N GLN A 289 -9.31 0.12 -16.19
CA GLN A 289 -9.74 -0.32 -17.53
C GLN A 289 -8.71 -1.24 -18.20
N SER A 290 -7.54 -1.47 -17.60
CA SER A 290 -6.55 -2.39 -18.14
C SER A 290 -6.88 -3.84 -17.78
N PRO A 291 -6.75 -4.78 -18.73
CA PRO A 291 -6.84 -6.22 -18.44
C PRO A 291 -5.84 -6.68 -17.37
N ILE A 292 -4.68 -6.02 -17.26
CA ILE A 292 -3.68 -6.25 -16.22
C ILE A 292 -3.59 -4.98 -15.36
N SER A 293 -4.23 -5.01 -14.20
CA SER A 293 -4.31 -3.86 -13.29
C SER A 293 -3.35 -3.96 -12.10
N SER A 294 -2.93 -5.18 -11.75
CA SER A 294 -1.85 -5.43 -10.79
C SER A 294 -0.81 -6.35 -11.43
N LEU A 295 0.44 -5.90 -11.44
CA LEU A 295 1.60 -6.63 -11.94
C LEU A 295 2.73 -6.48 -10.92
N THR A 296 3.10 -7.59 -10.29
CA THR A 296 4.25 -7.64 -9.37
C THR A 296 5.35 -8.50 -9.97
N VAL A 297 6.56 -7.97 -9.98
CA VAL A 297 7.76 -8.71 -10.40
C VAL A 297 8.68 -8.83 -9.20
N THR A 298 9.02 -10.06 -8.84
CA THR A 298 10.01 -10.34 -7.81
C THR A 298 11.30 -10.82 -8.45
N VAL A 299 12.40 -10.13 -8.17
CA VAL A 299 13.72 -10.46 -8.70
C VAL A 299 14.58 -10.98 -7.55
N LYS A 300 15.18 -12.15 -7.74
CA LYS A 300 16.11 -12.73 -6.76
C LYS A 300 17.54 -12.67 -7.27
N THR A 301 18.37 -11.89 -6.60
CA THR A 301 19.82 -11.93 -6.77
C THR A 301 20.37 -13.17 -6.04
N GLY A 302 21.26 -13.93 -6.66
CA GLY A 302 21.83 -15.10 -6.01
C GLY A 302 22.87 -14.76 -4.94
N THR A 303 23.30 -15.76 -4.18
CA THR A 303 24.16 -15.57 -3.00
C THR A 303 25.66 -15.77 -3.28
N LYS A 304 26.07 -15.74 -4.57
CA LYS A 304 27.47 -15.94 -4.95
C LYS A 304 28.27 -14.68 -4.61
N SER A 305 29.56 -14.81 -4.29
CA SER A 305 30.41 -13.65 -4.05
C SER A 305 30.36 -12.69 -5.26
N GLY A 306 30.03 -11.41 -5.00
CA GLY A 306 29.88 -10.39 -6.04
C GLY A 306 28.63 -10.54 -6.91
N ALA A 307 27.57 -11.17 -6.41
CA ALA A 307 26.35 -11.41 -7.18
C ALA A 307 25.50 -10.16 -7.43
N GLY A 308 25.63 -9.10 -6.63
CA GLY A 308 24.84 -7.87 -6.74
C GLY A 308 25.27 -6.96 -7.89
N THR A 309 24.55 -5.85 -8.10
CA THR A 309 24.81 -4.91 -9.19
C THR A 309 24.25 -3.51 -8.91
N ASP A 310 25.04 -2.47 -9.22
CA ASP A 310 24.58 -1.07 -9.21
C ASP A 310 24.09 -0.61 -10.61
N ASP A 311 24.06 -1.51 -11.59
CA ASP A 311 23.59 -1.22 -12.94
C ASP A 311 22.06 -1.19 -13.03
N ASP A 312 21.52 -0.39 -13.95
CA ASP A 312 20.08 -0.35 -14.23
C ASP A 312 19.57 -1.73 -14.67
N VAL A 313 18.49 -2.18 -14.04
CA VAL A 313 17.76 -3.39 -14.43
C VAL A 313 16.37 -3.02 -14.91
N TYR A 314 15.97 -3.59 -16.04
CA TYR A 314 14.66 -3.35 -16.64
C TYR A 314 13.87 -4.65 -16.74
N PHE A 315 12.59 -4.60 -16.39
CA PHE A 315 11.62 -5.62 -16.79
C PHE A 315 10.91 -5.16 -18.06
N LYS A 316 10.75 -6.07 -19.02
CA LYS A 316 10.02 -5.78 -20.27
C LYS A 316 9.07 -6.90 -20.65
N MET A 317 8.04 -6.52 -21.38
CA MET A 317 7.02 -7.41 -21.93
C MET A 317 6.83 -7.15 -23.41
N GLU A 318 6.50 -8.19 -24.17
CA GLU A 318 6.13 -8.11 -25.58
C GLU A 318 4.85 -8.90 -25.84
N THR A 319 3.91 -8.26 -26.56
CA THR A 319 2.67 -8.90 -27.01
C THR A 319 2.89 -9.75 -28.27
N ARG A 320 1.93 -10.58 -28.64
CA ARG A 320 1.97 -11.34 -29.90
C ARG A 320 1.97 -10.43 -31.14
N SER A 321 1.40 -9.23 -31.02
CA SER A 321 1.42 -8.17 -32.04
C SER A 321 2.75 -7.42 -32.13
N GLY A 322 3.66 -7.62 -31.17
CA GLY A 322 4.97 -6.96 -31.14
C GLY A 322 5.00 -5.62 -30.39
N ASP A 323 3.91 -5.24 -29.71
CA ASP A 323 3.91 -4.10 -28.80
C ASP A 323 4.79 -4.41 -27.59
N GLN A 324 5.59 -3.44 -27.15
CA GLN A 324 6.51 -3.60 -26.03
C GLN A 324 6.26 -2.57 -24.93
N LYS A 325 6.44 -3.00 -23.69
CA LYS A 325 6.45 -2.13 -22.50
C LYS A 325 7.68 -2.45 -21.66
N SER A 326 8.27 -1.43 -21.05
CA SER A 326 9.52 -1.50 -20.28
C SER A 326 9.37 -0.67 -19.02
N TRP A 327 9.87 -1.19 -17.91
CA TRP A 327 9.97 -0.50 -16.63
C TRP A 327 11.40 -0.59 -16.13
N LEU A 328 11.94 0.53 -15.63
CA LEU A 328 13.13 0.51 -14.79
C LEU A 328 12.71 -0.05 -13.43
N LEU A 329 13.48 -1.02 -12.93
CA LEU A 329 13.28 -1.62 -11.62
C LEU A 329 14.22 -0.90 -10.65
N ASP A 330 13.73 0.16 -10.02
CA ASP A 330 14.51 1.03 -9.14
C ASP A 330 13.59 1.50 -8.01
N LYS A 331 13.94 1.17 -6.77
CA LYS A 331 13.21 1.56 -5.57
C LYS A 331 13.91 2.78 -4.97
N ALA A 332 13.17 3.89 -4.90
CA ALA A 332 13.71 5.13 -4.33
C ALA A 332 14.34 4.89 -2.96
N GLY A 333 15.62 5.28 -2.85
CA GLY A 333 16.39 5.24 -1.60
C GLY A 333 16.64 3.84 -1.04
N TYR A 334 16.48 2.80 -1.86
CA TYR A 334 16.86 1.43 -1.57
C TYR A 334 18.04 1.03 -2.47
N ASP A 335 18.89 0.13 -1.97
CA ASP A 335 20.02 -0.40 -2.73
C ASP A 335 19.56 -1.71 -3.39
N ASP A 336 19.13 -1.61 -4.65
CA ASP A 336 18.49 -2.71 -5.38
C ASP A 336 19.47 -3.81 -5.79
N PHE A 337 18.97 -5.04 -5.89
CA PHE A 337 19.69 -6.18 -6.45
C PHE A 337 20.94 -6.58 -5.68
N GLU A 338 21.01 -6.30 -4.38
CA GLU A 338 22.14 -6.68 -3.54
C GLU A 338 22.29 -8.20 -3.36
N ASN A 339 23.45 -8.63 -2.87
CA ASN A 339 23.80 -10.04 -2.81
C ASN A 339 22.83 -10.86 -1.94
N GLY A 340 22.04 -11.72 -2.58
CA GLY A 340 21.03 -12.55 -1.91
C GLY A 340 19.66 -11.89 -1.76
N ASP A 341 19.49 -10.67 -2.28
CA ASP A 341 18.24 -9.93 -2.19
C ASP A 341 17.09 -10.62 -2.94
N LYS A 342 15.89 -10.33 -2.45
CA LYS A 342 14.62 -10.69 -3.05
C LYS A 342 13.77 -9.43 -3.15
N ASP A 343 13.95 -8.71 -4.23
CA ASP A 343 13.33 -7.42 -4.47
C ASP A 343 11.96 -7.57 -5.14
N GLU A 344 10.97 -6.80 -4.67
CA GLU A 344 9.62 -6.77 -5.22
C GLU A 344 9.34 -5.41 -5.87
N TYR A 345 8.84 -5.43 -7.11
CA TYR A 345 8.51 -4.24 -7.89
C TYR A 345 7.05 -4.28 -8.32
N TYR A 346 6.33 -3.18 -8.09
CA TYR A 346 4.92 -3.01 -8.43
C TYR A 346 4.82 -2.15 -9.69
N LEU A 347 4.38 -2.77 -10.79
CA LEU A 347 4.46 -2.17 -12.12
C LEU A 347 3.07 -1.72 -12.57
N TYR A 348 2.92 -0.42 -12.80
CA TYR A 348 1.68 0.11 -13.37
C TYR A 348 1.60 -0.14 -14.89
N LEU A 349 0.46 -0.66 -15.32
CA LEU A 349 0.11 -0.86 -16.73
C LEU A 349 -1.29 -0.31 -16.99
N ASN A 350 -1.39 0.69 -17.88
CA ASN A 350 -2.65 1.23 -18.35
C ASN A 350 -2.73 1.15 -19.87
N ASP A 351 -2.72 -0.08 -20.37
CA ASP A 351 -2.75 -0.34 -21.80
C ASP A 351 -3.64 -1.56 -22.09
N ALA A 352 -4.72 -1.33 -22.82
CA ALA A 352 -5.69 -2.37 -23.17
C ALA A 352 -5.14 -3.41 -24.16
N ARG A 353 -4.01 -3.14 -24.82
CA ARG A 353 -3.36 -4.09 -25.74
C ARG A 353 -2.68 -5.25 -25.00
N PHE A 354 -2.33 -5.04 -23.74
CA PHE A 354 -1.68 -6.03 -22.90
C PHE A 354 -2.73 -6.82 -22.12
N THR A 355 -3.38 -7.76 -22.80
CA THR A 355 -4.19 -8.80 -22.17
C THR A 355 -3.30 -10.00 -21.80
N PRO A 356 -3.62 -10.77 -20.74
CA PRO A 356 -2.81 -11.92 -20.34
C PRO A 356 -2.56 -12.94 -21.48
N ASP A 357 -3.58 -13.23 -22.30
CA ASP A 357 -3.49 -14.15 -23.44
C ASP A 357 -2.64 -13.60 -24.61
N ASN A 358 -2.52 -12.27 -24.71
CA ASN A 358 -1.74 -11.60 -25.75
C ASN A 358 -0.27 -11.38 -25.36
N VAL A 359 0.11 -11.48 -24.08
CA VAL A 359 1.53 -11.39 -23.70
C VAL A 359 2.25 -12.67 -24.11
N LYS A 360 3.31 -12.51 -24.92
CA LYS A 360 4.06 -13.62 -25.53
C LYS A 360 5.36 -13.90 -24.80
N LYS A 361 6.07 -12.85 -24.40
CA LYS A 361 7.44 -12.93 -23.89
C LYS A 361 7.68 -11.85 -22.85
N VAL A 362 8.50 -12.18 -21.85
CA VAL A 362 9.07 -11.21 -20.91
C VAL A 362 10.58 -11.31 -20.89
N TRP A 363 11.25 -10.27 -20.41
CA TRP A 363 12.68 -10.33 -20.16
C TRP A 363 13.16 -9.37 -19.08
N ILE A 364 14.27 -9.76 -18.47
CA ILE A 364 15.09 -8.90 -17.63
C ILE A 364 16.29 -8.44 -18.45
N GLU A 365 16.54 -7.14 -18.48
CA GLU A 365 17.68 -6.53 -19.16
C GLU A 365 18.51 -5.74 -18.15
N LYS A 366 19.81 -6.02 -18.09
CA LYS A 366 20.78 -5.20 -17.37
C LYS A 366 21.41 -4.20 -18.35
N LYS A 367 21.51 -2.94 -17.96
CA LYS A 367 22.25 -1.92 -18.71
C LYS A 367 23.33 -1.31 -17.83
N LYS A 368 24.56 -1.36 -18.33
CA LYS A 368 25.71 -0.79 -17.65
C LYS A 368 25.55 0.72 -17.46
N VAL A 369 25.68 1.18 -16.22
CA VAL A 369 25.80 2.61 -15.89
C VAL A 369 27.27 3.01 -15.82
N LYS A 370 27.56 4.32 -15.96
CA LYS A 370 28.95 4.81 -16.06
C LYS A 370 29.80 4.55 -14.81
N PHE A 371 29.17 4.46 -13.63
CA PHE A 371 29.84 4.38 -12.33
C PHE A 371 29.29 3.22 -11.48
N SER A 372 29.26 2.00 -12.02
CA SER A 372 28.86 0.79 -11.28
C SER A 372 30.08 0.03 -10.74
N ILE A 373 30.01 -0.44 -9.50
CA ILE A 373 31.05 -1.27 -8.86
C ILE A 373 30.66 -2.74 -9.01
N GLY A 374 30.87 -3.28 -10.20
CA GLY A 374 30.60 -4.69 -10.50
C GLY A 374 30.04 -4.84 -11.91
N GLU A 375 30.79 -5.48 -12.82
CA GLU A 375 30.35 -5.57 -14.22
C GLU A 375 29.31 -6.68 -14.46
N ALA A 376 29.17 -7.59 -13.50
CA ALA A 376 28.42 -8.82 -13.60
C ALA A 376 27.38 -8.90 -12.49
N TRP A 377 26.16 -9.32 -12.85
CA TRP A 377 25.06 -9.55 -11.91
C TRP A 377 24.64 -11.02 -11.97
N TYR A 378 24.50 -11.68 -10.82
CA TYR A 378 24.06 -13.08 -10.77
C TYR A 378 22.56 -13.18 -10.47
N LEU A 379 21.75 -13.25 -11.52
CA LEU A 379 20.30 -13.42 -11.43
C LEU A 379 19.94 -14.88 -11.12
N SER A 380 19.35 -15.13 -9.94
CA SER A 380 18.90 -16.47 -9.51
C SER A 380 17.54 -16.82 -10.08
N SER A 381 16.51 -15.99 -9.86
CA SER A 381 15.16 -16.24 -10.34
C SER A 381 14.35 -14.96 -10.55
N VAL A 382 13.28 -15.09 -11.34
CA VAL A 382 12.25 -14.07 -11.52
C VAL A 382 10.89 -14.73 -11.27
N ASP A 383 10.10 -14.15 -10.38
CA ASP A 383 8.71 -14.52 -10.14
C ASP A 383 7.80 -13.38 -10.60
N ILE A 384 6.66 -13.72 -11.20
CA ILE A 384 5.71 -12.74 -11.73
C ILE A 384 4.33 -13.08 -11.18
N ASN A 385 3.63 -12.06 -10.69
CA ASN A 385 2.22 -12.15 -10.32
C ASN A 385 1.40 -11.20 -11.18
N VAL A 386 0.31 -11.71 -11.77
CA VAL A 386 -0.60 -10.95 -12.63
C VAL A 386 -2.01 -11.04 -12.04
N ASN A 387 -2.56 -9.91 -11.62
CA ASN A 387 -3.88 -9.79 -10.98
C ASN A 387 -4.10 -10.82 -9.85
N GLY A 388 -3.10 -11.07 -9.01
CA GLY A 388 -3.14 -12.06 -7.91
C GLY A 388 -2.70 -13.47 -8.29
N THR A 389 -2.65 -13.79 -9.59
CA THR A 389 -2.26 -15.13 -10.06
C THR A 389 -0.74 -15.22 -10.18
N ALA A 390 -0.14 -16.12 -9.39
CA ALA A 390 1.29 -16.40 -9.47
C ALA A 390 1.61 -17.21 -10.73
N MET A 391 2.48 -16.67 -11.58
CA MET A 391 2.97 -17.37 -12.76
C MET A 391 4.06 -18.36 -12.36
N PRO A 392 4.31 -19.42 -13.17
CA PRO A 392 5.38 -20.36 -12.89
C PRO A 392 6.73 -19.67 -12.70
N SER A 393 7.35 -19.87 -11.53
CA SER A 393 8.64 -19.29 -11.19
C SER A 393 9.69 -19.63 -12.24
N LYS A 394 10.46 -18.62 -12.67
CA LYS A 394 11.54 -18.83 -13.63
C LYS A 394 12.90 -18.80 -12.93
N LYS A 395 13.47 -19.99 -12.73
CA LYS A 395 14.87 -20.14 -12.34
C LYS A 395 15.81 -19.82 -13.51
N ILE A 396 16.79 -18.96 -13.25
CA ILE A 396 17.74 -18.41 -14.22
C ILE A 396 19.16 -18.88 -13.93
N GLU A 397 19.68 -18.59 -12.73
CA GLU A 397 21.02 -18.97 -12.25
C GLU A 397 22.19 -18.58 -13.17
N LYS A 398 22.17 -17.35 -13.71
CA LYS A 398 23.17 -16.88 -14.70
C LYS A 398 23.78 -15.54 -14.32
N TRP A 399 25.04 -15.37 -14.72
CA TRP A 399 25.73 -14.08 -14.73
C TRP A 399 25.33 -13.27 -15.97
N LEU A 400 24.87 -12.04 -15.76
CA LEU A 400 24.61 -11.03 -16.79
C LEU A 400 25.75 -10.01 -16.77
N ASN A 401 26.46 -9.83 -17.88
CA ASN A 401 27.67 -9.01 -17.94
C ASN A 401 27.48 -7.79 -18.85
N GLY A 402 27.93 -6.60 -18.43
CA GLY A 402 27.80 -5.38 -19.24
C GLY A 402 26.34 -5.09 -19.60
N ASN A 403 26.03 -4.99 -20.89
CA ASN A 403 24.64 -4.91 -21.37
C ASN A 403 24.19 -6.31 -21.79
N ASP A 404 23.31 -6.92 -21.01
CA ASP A 404 22.87 -8.30 -21.23
C ASP A 404 21.38 -8.45 -20.89
N SER A 405 20.74 -9.47 -21.43
CA SER A 405 19.33 -9.74 -21.18
C SER A 405 18.99 -11.21 -21.21
N ILE A 406 18.01 -11.60 -20.40
CA ILE A 406 17.41 -12.94 -20.47
C ILE A 406 15.93 -12.81 -20.74
N SER A 407 15.52 -13.39 -21.88
CA SER A 407 14.13 -13.45 -22.29
C SER A 407 13.60 -14.87 -22.34
N TYR A 408 12.31 -15.02 -22.06
CA TYR A 408 11.61 -16.31 -22.14
C TYR A 408 10.14 -16.10 -22.48
N ALA A 409 9.57 -17.05 -23.22
CA ALA A 409 8.15 -17.07 -23.51
C ALA A 409 7.35 -17.30 -22.22
N VAL A 410 6.16 -16.70 -22.15
CA VAL A 410 5.24 -16.84 -21.02
C VAL A 410 3.88 -17.33 -21.52
N ASP A 411 3.15 -17.97 -20.61
CA ASP A 411 1.75 -18.32 -20.80
C ASP A 411 0.98 -17.81 -19.57
N TRP A 412 0.20 -16.75 -19.77
CA TRP A 412 -0.64 -16.16 -18.73
C TRP A 412 -2.12 -16.46 -18.97
N SER A 413 -2.44 -17.50 -19.75
CA SER A 413 -3.82 -17.90 -20.05
C SER A 413 -4.63 -18.32 -18.81
N SER A 414 -3.97 -18.66 -17.70
CA SER A 414 -4.63 -18.95 -16.43
C SER A 414 -5.13 -17.71 -15.67
N VAL A 415 -4.82 -16.50 -16.14
CA VAL A 415 -5.28 -15.24 -15.54
C VAL A 415 -6.65 -14.89 -16.11
N GLU A 416 -7.71 -15.29 -15.40
CA GLU A 416 -9.09 -15.13 -15.87
C GLU A 416 -9.75 -13.82 -15.40
N ASN A 417 -9.21 -13.17 -14.36
CA ASN A 417 -9.76 -11.94 -13.79
C ASN A 417 -9.24 -10.69 -14.53
N THR A 418 -9.80 -10.43 -15.72
CA THR A 418 -9.42 -9.30 -16.57
C THR A 418 -10.33 -8.06 -16.45
N SER A 419 -11.31 -8.10 -15.53
CA SER A 419 -12.20 -6.98 -15.22
C SER A 419 -12.53 -6.96 -13.73
N ASP A 420 -12.76 -5.77 -13.17
CA ASP A 420 -13.16 -5.65 -11.77
C ASP A 420 -14.56 -6.26 -11.56
N PRO A 421 -14.80 -6.95 -10.43
CA PRO A 421 -16.11 -7.51 -10.13
C PRO A 421 -17.11 -6.38 -9.88
N VAL A 422 -18.35 -6.56 -10.37
CA VAL A 422 -19.44 -5.64 -10.04
C VAL A 422 -19.76 -5.79 -8.55
N ILE A 423 -19.45 -4.75 -7.77
CA ILE A 423 -19.86 -4.65 -6.37
C ILE A 423 -21.37 -4.35 -6.36
N LYS A 424 -22.19 -5.38 -6.10
CA LYS A 424 -23.65 -5.25 -6.07
C LYS A 424 -24.11 -4.57 -4.78
N GLU A 425 -25.04 -3.63 -4.86
CA GLU A 425 -25.58 -2.91 -3.69
C GLU A 425 -26.37 -3.79 -2.71
#